data_AF-A0A3D3P7P6-F1
#
_entry.id   AF-A0A3D3P7P6-F1
#
_cell.length_a   1.000
_cell.length_b   1.000
_cell.length_c   1.000
_cell.angle_alpha   90.00
_cell.angle_beta   90.00
_cell.angle_gamma   90.00
#
_symmetry.space_group_name_H-M   'P 1'
#
loop_
_entity.id
_entity.type
_entity.pdbx_description
1 polymer ?
#
loop_
_entity_poly.entity_id
_entity_poly.type
_entity_poly.pdbx_seq_one_letter_code
_entity_poly.pdbx_strand_id
1 'polypeptide(L)'
;MKKKVVALTGAGISAESGLKTFRDSDGLWEGYNVYDVATPEAWKRNPVMVQDFYNMRRKAVLEAEPNAAHFALVELEEKFDVTIITQNIDDLH
;
A
#
# COMPACT_ATOMS: atom_id res chain seq x y z
N MET A 1 6.44 -14.24 28.86
CA MET A 1 6.61 -13.17 27.84
C MET A 1 6.45 -13.78 26.47
N LYS A 2 5.59 -13.22 25.61
CA LYS A 2 5.52 -13.63 24.20
C LYS A 2 6.86 -13.30 23.51
N LYS A 3 7.27 -14.12 22.55
CA LYS A 3 8.45 -13.82 21.71
C LYS A 3 8.11 -12.66 20.77
N LYS A 4 9.09 -11.81 20.47
CA LYS A 4 8.93 -10.68 19.55
C LYS A 4 9.06 -11.14 18.10
N VAL A 5 8.15 -10.67 17.25
CA VAL A 5 8.19 -10.87 15.79
C VAL A 5 7.99 -9.52 15.12
N VAL A 6 8.81 -9.20 14.11
CA VAL A 6 8.66 -7.97 13.32
C VAL A 6 8.37 -8.36 11.88
N ALA A 7 7.30 -7.80 11.31
CA ALA A 7 6.94 -7.96 9.90
C ALA A 7 7.18 -6.63 9.17
N LEU A 8 7.95 -6.66 8.08
CA LEU A 8 8.05 -5.56 7.13
C LEU A 8 7.17 -5.89 5.92
N THR A 9 6.13 -5.09 5.69
CA THR A 9 5.18 -5.30 4.59
C THR A 9 5.33 -4.22 3.52
N GLY A 10 4.80 -4.53 2.34
CA GLY A 10 4.76 -3.63 1.19
C GLY A 10 3.61 -4.03 0.27
N ALA A 11 3.48 -3.35 -0.88
CA ALA A 11 2.25 -3.36 -1.69
C ALA A 11 1.76 -4.76 -2.09
N GLY A 12 2.64 -5.76 -2.15
CA GLY A 12 2.27 -7.15 -2.43
C GLY A 12 1.25 -7.73 -1.45
N ILE A 13 1.24 -7.32 -0.18
CA ILE A 13 0.26 -7.84 0.79
C ILE A 13 -1.17 -7.38 0.46
N SER A 14 -1.33 -6.21 -0.16
CA SER A 14 -2.63 -5.64 -0.52
C SER A 14 -3.05 -5.94 -1.96
N ALA A 15 -2.25 -6.71 -2.71
CA ALA A 15 -2.54 -7.05 -4.11
C ALA A 15 -3.83 -7.89 -4.24
N GLU A 16 -4.02 -8.86 -3.35
CA GLU A 16 -5.23 -9.70 -3.30
C GLU A 16 -6.47 -8.94 -2.81
N SER A 17 -6.30 -7.73 -2.27
CA SER A 17 -7.38 -6.80 -1.93
C SER A 17 -7.78 -5.89 -3.10
N GLY A 18 -7.25 -6.15 -4.31
CA GLY A 18 -7.55 -5.37 -5.52
C GLY A 18 -6.72 -4.11 -5.70
N LEU A 19 -5.76 -3.83 -4.81
CA LEU A 19 -4.87 -2.67 -4.92
C LEU A 19 -3.67 -3.01 -5.81
N LYS A 20 -3.51 -2.29 -6.93
CA LYS A 20 -2.34 -2.50 -7.79
C LYS A 20 -1.04 -2.18 -7.07
N THR A 21 -0.06 -3.06 -7.26
CA THR A 21 1.30 -2.88 -6.76
C THR A 21 2.08 -1.85 -7.58
N PHE A 22 3.18 -1.37 -7.01
CA PHE A 22 4.05 -0.38 -7.63
C PHE A 22 4.98 -0.96 -8.73
N ARG A 23 5.00 -2.29 -8.94
CA ARG A 23 5.92 -2.95 -9.87
C ARG A 23 5.18 -3.77 -10.92
N ASP A 24 4.53 -3.09 -11.85
CA ASP A 24 4.34 -3.69 -13.17
C ASP A 24 5.64 -3.54 -13.98
N SER A 25 5.92 -4.52 -14.84
CA SER A 25 7.15 -4.68 -15.64
C SER A 25 7.54 -3.48 -16.50
N ASP A 26 6.61 -2.54 -16.65
CA ASP A 26 6.63 -1.46 -17.63
C ASP A 26 7.06 -0.13 -16.97
N GLY A 27 7.30 -0.13 -15.66
CA GLY A 27 7.69 1.06 -14.88
C GLY A 27 6.53 2.04 -14.62
N LEU A 28 5.30 1.61 -14.89
CA LEU A 28 4.08 2.39 -14.70
C LEU A 28 3.36 1.97 -13.42
N TRP A 29 2.79 2.94 -12.72
CA TRP A 29 1.89 2.73 -11.59
C TRP A 29 0.51 3.24 -11.96
N GLU A 30 -0.48 2.35 -12.08
CA GLU A 30 -1.81 2.66 -12.63
C GLU A 30 -1.77 3.28 -14.05
N GLY A 31 -0.76 2.92 -14.85
CA GLY A 31 -0.54 3.52 -16.18
C GLY A 31 0.17 4.87 -16.17
N TYR A 32 0.54 5.41 -15.00
CA TYR A 32 1.31 6.64 -14.87
C TYR A 32 2.80 6.36 -14.66
N ASN A 33 3.67 7.18 -15.23
CA ASN A 33 5.06 7.21 -14.80
C ASN A 33 5.13 7.78 -13.37
N VAL A 34 5.78 7.07 -12.45
CA VAL A 34 5.90 7.49 -11.05
C VAL A 34 6.47 8.91 -10.89
N TYR A 35 7.40 9.31 -11.76
CA TYR A 35 8.02 10.63 -11.71
C TYR A 35 7.07 11.78 -12.08
N ASP A 36 5.89 11.47 -12.61
CA ASP A 36 4.83 12.43 -12.91
C ASP A 36 3.78 12.56 -11.80
N VAL A 37 3.76 11.64 -10.84
CA VAL A 37 2.69 11.59 -9.82
C VAL A 37 3.18 11.51 -8.38
N ALA A 38 4.39 11.02 -8.11
CA ALA A 38 4.86 10.73 -6.75
C ALA A 38 6.23 11.38 -6.43
N THR A 39 6.45 12.61 -6.90
CA THR A 39 7.64 13.41 -6.54
C THR A 39 7.26 14.84 -6.14
N PRO A 40 8.04 15.51 -5.28
CA PRO A 40 7.86 16.94 -5.01
C PRO A 40 7.89 17.81 -6.27
N GLU A 41 8.70 17.43 -7.27
CA GLU A 41 8.81 18.10 -8.56
C GLU A 41 7.53 17.94 -9.39
N ALA A 42 6.93 16.75 -9.39
CA ALA A 42 5.64 16.50 -10.03
C ALA A 42 4.53 17.38 -9.41
N TRP A 43 4.48 17.46 -8.08
CA TRP A 43 3.53 18.32 -7.37
C TRP A 43 3.68 19.79 -7.77
N LYS A 44 4.92 20.30 -7.86
CA LYS A 44 5.19 21.67 -8.32
C LYS A 44 4.84 21.87 -9.79
N ARG A 45 5.05 20.86 -10.64
CA ARG A 45 4.82 20.92 -12.09
C ARG A 45 3.33 20.87 -12.44
N ASN A 46 2.58 19.94 -11.87
CA ASN A 46 1.15 19.76 -12.13
C ASN A 46 0.41 19.15 -10.91
N PRO A 47 0.02 19.98 -9.93
CA PRO A 47 -0.65 19.49 -8.72
C PRO A 47 -2.04 18.91 -8.99
N VAL A 48 -2.71 19.31 -10.07
CA VAL A 48 -4.03 18.76 -10.45
C VAL A 48 -3.88 17.30 -10.84
N MET A 49 -2.92 16.97 -11.71
CA MET A 49 -2.63 15.59 -12.10
C MET A 49 -2.25 14.72 -10.91
N VAL A 50 -1.40 15.22 -10.00
CA VAL A 50 -1.03 14.49 -8.79
C VAL A 50 -2.26 14.26 -7.90
N GLN A 51 -3.09 15.28 -7.68
CA GLN A 51 -4.31 15.12 -6.88
C GLN A 51 -5.27 14.12 -7.53
N ASP A 52 -5.51 14.20 -8.83
CA ASP A 52 -6.41 13.28 -9.53
C ASP A 52 -5.92 11.84 -9.44
N PHE A 53 -4.62 11.62 -9.59
CA PHE A 53 -3.98 10.33 -9.38
C PHE A 53 -4.24 9.79 -7.96
N TYR A 54 -3.97 10.59 -6.93
CA TYR A 54 -4.22 10.16 -5.54
C TYR A 54 -5.71 10.08 -5.18
N ASN A 55 -6.60 10.82 -5.84
CA ASN A 55 -8.05 10.71 -5.68
C ASN A 55 -8.55 9.35 -6.17
N MET A 56 -8.09 8.93 -7.35
CA MET A 56 -8.35 7.59 -7.88
C MET A 56 -7.86 6.51 -6.91
N ARG A 57 -6.64 6.64 -6.38
CA ARG A 57 -6.08 5.69 -5.42
C ARG A 57 -6.86 5.64 -4.11
N ARG A 58 -7.24 6.79 -3.55
CA ARG A 58 -8.09 6.86 -2.34
C ARG A 58 -9.42 6.16 -2.55
N LYS A 59 -10.04 6.33 -3.73
CA LYS A 59 -11.27 5.63 -4.07
C LYS A 59 -11.08 4.10 -4.09
N ALA A 60 -9.99 3.62 -4.69
CA ALA A 60 -9.69 2.19 -4.71
C ALA A 60 -9.46 1.61 -3.31
N VAL A 61 -8.79 2.35 -2.41
CA VAL A 61 -8.60 1.93 -1.00
C VAL A 61 -9.93 1.86 -0.26
N LEU A 62 -10.84 2.82 -0.47
CA LEU A 62 -12.18 2.80 0.13
C LEU A 62 -13.04 1.61 -0.32
N GLU A 63 -12.75 1.02 -1.47
CA GLU A 63 -13.44 -0.15 -2.02
C GLU A 63 -12.73 -1.48 -1.67
N ALA A 64 -11.53 -1.41 -1.09
CA ALA A 64 -10.72 -2.57 -0.75
C ALA A 64 -11.05 -3.08 0.66
N GLU A 65 -10.94 -4.40 0.85
CA GLU A 65 -11.12 -5.05 2.13
C GLU A 65 -9.83 -5.80 2.52
N PRO A 66 -9.51 -5.94 3.82
CA PRO A 66 -8.40 -6.78 4.26
C PRO A 66 -8.55 -8.21 3.72
N ASN A 67 -7.45 -8.77 3.25
CA ASN A 67 -7.40 -10.15 2.74
C ASN A 67 -6.80 -11.12 3.77
N ALA A 68 -6.70 -12.40 3.39
CA ALA A 68 -6.19 -13.47 4.25
C ALA A 68 -4.79 -13.19 4.83
N ALA A 69 -3.91 -12.46 4.12
CA ALA A 69 -2.59 -12.12 4.63
C ALA A 69 -2.64 -11.07 5.76
N HIS A 70 -3.58 -10.13 5.70
CA HIS A 70 -3.81 -9.16 6.79
C HIS A 70 -4.35 -9.88 8.03
N PHE A 71 -5.36 -10.73 7.85
CA PHE A 71 -5.91 -11.52 8.95
C PHE A 71 -4.89 -12.49 9.56
N ALA A 72 -3.98 -13.05 8.76
CA ALA A 72 -2.90 -13.90 9.26
C ALA A 72 -1.94 -13.15 10.21
N LEU A 73 -1.75 -11.83 10.04
CA LEU A 73 -0.98 -11.01 10.98
C LEU A 73 -1.71 -10.85 12.32
N VAL A 74 -3.03 -10.68 12.30
CA VAL A 74 -3.88 -10.67 13.51
C VAL A 74 -3.81 -12.02 14.24
N GLU A 75 -3.91 -13.13 13.51
CA GLU A 75 -3.75 -14.48 14.09
C GLU A 75 -2.36 -14.69 14.70
N LEU A 76 -1.33 -14.05 14.15
CA LEU A 76 0.03 -14.11 14.67
C LEU A 76 0.16 -13.38 16.01
N GLU A 77 -0.56 -12.26 16.20
CA GLU A 77 -0.61 -11.48 17.45
C GLU A 77 -1.16 -12.28 18.63
N GLU A 78 -1.99 -13.30 18.38
CA GLU A 78 -2.47 -14.20 19.44
C GLU A 78 -1.31 -14.93 20.14
N LYS A 79 -0.24 -15.24 19.39
CA LYS A 79 0.89 -16.08 19.84
C LYS A 79 2.16 -15.29 20.12
N PHE A 80 2.36 -14.15 19.44
CA PHE A 80 3.59 -13.35 19.48
C PHE A 80 3.32 -11.89 19.87
N ASP A 81 4.38 -11.20 20.31
CA ASP A 81 4.40 -9.73 20.39
C ASP A 81 4.82 -9.23 19.00
N VAL A 82 3.84 -8.89 18.16
CA VAL A 82 4.06 -8.55 16.75
C VAL A 82 4.20 -7.04 16.59
N THR A 83 5.16 -6.62 15.77
CA THR A 83 5.27 -5.24 15.29
C THR A 83 5.24 -5.25 13.77
N ILE A 84 4.27 -4.55 13.19
CA ILE A 84 4.16 -4.39 11.74
C ILE A 84 4.77 -3.05 11.37
N ILE A 85 5.74 -3.08 10.46
CA ILE A 85 6.30 -1.91 9.79
C ILE A 85 5.83 -2.03 8.34
N THR A 86 5.13 -1.02 7.82
CA THR A 86 4.58 -1.07 6.46
C THR A 86 5.12 0.06 5.59
N GLN A 87 5.33 -0.25 4.31
CA GLN A 87 5.57 0.74 3.26
C GLN A 87 4.27 1.19 2.60
N ASN A 88 3.15 0.52 2.91
CA ASN A 88 1.85 0.84 2.33
C ASN A 88 1.30 2.16 2.88
N ILE A 89 0.45 2.76 2.08
CA ILE A 89 -0.30 3.98 2.42
C ILE A 89 -1.82 3.72 2.49
N ASP A 90 -2.22 2.45 2.42
CA ASP A 90 -3.57 1.96 2.74
C ASP A 90 -3.68 1.63 4.23
N ASP A 91 -4.92 1.43 4.69
CA ASP A 91 -5.31 1.20 6.08
C ASP A 91 -5.84 -0.24 6.31
N LEU A 92 -5.35 -1.22 5.54
CA LEU A 92 -5.81 -2.62 5.62
C LEU A 92 -5.16 -3.46 6.73
N HIS A 93 -4.12 -2.94 7.41
CA HIS A 93 -3.51 -3.57 8.61
C HIS A 93 -4.31 -3.24 9.86
#